data_AF-A0A925JLC5-F1
#
_entry.id   AF-A0A925JLC5-F1
#
_cell.length_a   1.000
_cell.length_b   1.000
_cell.length_c   1.000
_cell.angle_alpha   90.00
_cell.angle_beta   90.00
_cell.angle_gamma   90.00
#
_symmetry.space_group_name_H-M   'P 1'
#
loop_
_entity.id
_entity.type
_entity.pdbx_description
1 polymer ?
#
loop_
_entity_poly.entity_id
_entity_poly.type
_entity_poly.pdbx_seq_one_letter_code
_entity_poly.pdbx_strand_id
1 'polypeptide(L)'
;MKKDKLKLLIKSARKTARKDIKLSLISELKEVADKLGQDSKKFNKEIEKGSKQLAKKLSKQLKINKSAMEAGNETEVTNSLETLKPATARKPRTTTSREAEPAQRRRTKSTSIVKQVVAKKPAPESDLN
;
A
#
# COMPACT_ATOMS: atom_id res chain seq x y z
N MET A 1 3.54 40.68 2.20
CA MET A 1 2.95 40.12 0.96
C MET A 1 3.90 39.22 0.19
N LYS A 2 4.94 39.70 -0.53
CA LYS A 2 5.82 38.84 -1.36
C LYS A 2 6.60 37.78 -0.55
N LYS A 3 7.15 38.18 0.61
CA LYS A 3 7.89 37.30 1.53
C LYS A 3 7.04 36.17 2.13
N ASP A 4 5.74 36.40 2.31
CA ASP A 4 4.83 35.42 2.92
C ASP A 4 4.43 34.34 1.91
N LYS A 5 4.20 34.73 0.65
CA LYS A 5 4.01 33.79 -0.47
C LYS A 5 5.22 32.87 -0.64
N LEU A 6 6.43 33.42 -0.59
CA LEU A 6 7.67 32.63 -0.67
C LEU A 6 7.82 31.64 0.50
N LYS A 7 7.52 32.07 1.74
CA LYS A 7 7.52 31.16 2.89
C LYS A 7 6.52 30.01 2.71
N LEU A 8 5.34 30.27 2.16
CA LEU A 8 4.34 29.24 1.88
C LEU A 8 4.83 28.27 0.79
N LEU A 9 5.45 28.78 -0.27
CA LEU A 9 6.04 27.98 -1.35
C LEU A 9 7.17 27.05 -0.86
N ILE A 10 8.05 27.56 0.02
CA ILE A 10 9.11 26.75 0.63
C ILE A 10 8.51 25.68 1.54
N LYS A 11 7.46 26.02 2.31
CA LYS A 11 6.77 25.06 3.17
C LYS A 11 6.08 23.98 2.35
N SER A 12 5.44 24.31 1.23
CA SER A 12 4.81 23.32 0.35
C SER A 12 5.86 22.43 -0.30
N ALA A 13 6.93 22.99 -0.86
CA ALA A 13 8.04 22.23 -1.45
C ALA A 13 8.65 21.22 -0.45
N ARG A 14 8.92 21.65 0.79
CA ARG A 14 9.41 20.73 1.84
C ARG A 14 8.41 19.63 2.20
N LYS A 15 7.11 19.94 2.20
CA LYS A 15 6.06 18.94 2.45
C LYS A 15 6.00 17.91 1.33
N THR A 16 6.11 18.35 0.08
CA THR A 16 6.14 17.48 -1.10
C THR A 16 7.38 16.59 -1.07
N ALA A 17 8.58 17.18 -0.96
CA ALA A 17 9.83 16.41 -0.84
C ALA A 17 9.79 15.39 0.31
N ARG A 18 9.19 15.75 1.45
CA ARG A 18 9.02 14.80 2.57
C ARG A 18 8.13 13.60 2.21
N LYS A 19 7.06 13.81 1.44
CA LYS A 19 6.18 12.73 1.00
C LYS A 19 6.90 11.84 0.00
N ASP A 20 7.57 12.44 -0.97
CA ASP A 20 8.26 11.72 -2.04
C ASP A 20 9.38 10.85 -1.48
N ILE A 21 10.24 11.42 -0.64
CA ILE A 21 11.30 10.68 0.07
C ILE A 21 10.70 9.54 0.91
N LYS A 22 9.57 9.77 1.58
CA LYS A 22 8.94 8.72 2.39
C LYS A 22 8.46 7.57 1.50
N LEU A 23 7.82 7.88 0.37
CA LEU A 23 7.26 6.87 -0.53
C LEU A 23 8.36 6.08 -1.23
N SER A 24 9.41 6.75 -1.71
CA SER A 24 10.55 6.08 -2.36
C SER A 24 11.24 5.12 -1.40
N LEU A 25 11.55 5.57 -0.17
CA LEU A 25 12.14 4.72 0.86
C LEU A 25 11.27 3.51 1.20
N ILE A 26 9.95 3.68 1.29
CA ILE A 26 9.05 2.55 1.56
C ILE A 26 9.05 1.56 0.39
N SER A 27 9.01 2.04 -0.85
CA SER A 27 9.01 1.17 -2.03
C SER A 27 10.30 0.37 -2.10
N GLU A 28 11.44 1.04 -2.07
CA GLU A 28 12.76 0.42 -2.20
C GLU A 28 13.03 -0.58 -1.07
N LEU A 29 12.72 -0.20 0.18
CA LEU A 29 12.94 -1.09 1.32
C LEU A 29 11.99 -2.28 1.33
N LYS A 30 10.74 -2.10 0.89
CA LYS A 30 9.80 -3.23 0.77
C LYS A 30 10.21 -4.18 -0.36
N GLU A 31 10.63 -3.66 -1.51
CA GLU A 31 11.13 -4.49 -2.60
C GLU A 31 12.35 -5.33 -2.19
N VAL A 32 13.26 -4.75 -1.41
CA VAL A 32 14.39 -5.50 -0.85
C VAL A 32 13.93 -6.50 0.21
N ALA A 33 12.99 -6.12 1.07
CA ALA A 33 12.42 -7.01 2.08
C ALA A 33 11.75 -8.23 1.45
N ASP A 34 10.96 -8.02 0.40
CA ASP A 34 10.26 -9.07 -0.33
C ASP A 34 11.25 -10.05 -0.99
N LYS A 35 12.34 -9.53 -1.58
CA LYS A 35 13.44 -10.34 -2.12
C LYS A 35 14.15 -11.17 -1.06
N LEU A 36 14.17 -10.72 0.19
CA LEU A 36 14.76 -11.41 1.34
C LEU A 36 13.76 -12.29 2.10
N GLY A 37 12.50 -12.38 1.64
CA GLY A 37 11.43 -13.13 2.31
C GLY A 37 11.00 -12.51 3.65
N GLN A 38 11.22 -11.21 3.86
CA GLN A 38 10.83 -10.47 5.06
C GLN A 38 9.60 -9.59 4.81
N ASP A 39 8.49 -10.18 4.38
CA ASP A 39 7.24 -9.47 4.07
C ASP A 39 6.28 -9.35 5.28
N SER A 40 6.74 -9.72 6.48
CA SER A 40 5.90 -9.74 7.67
C SER A 40 5.30 -8.36 8.00
N LYS A 41 4.06 -8.35 8.48
CA LYS A 41 3.34 -7.11 8.86
C LYS A 41 4.09 -6.28 9.90
N LYS A 42 4.87 -6.91 10.78
CA LYS A 42 5.68 -6.21 11.79
C LYS A 42 6.84 -5.48 11.13
N PHE A 43 7.59 -6.17 10.28
CA PHE A 43 8.72 -5.60 9.55
C PHE A 43 8.29 -4.44 8.63
N ASN A 44 7.19 -4.63 7.90
CA ASN A 44 6.60 -3.60 7.06
C ASN A 44 6.23 -2.32 7.85
N LYS A 45 5.73 -2.46 9.09
CA LYS A 45 5.46 -1.30 9.97
C LYS A 45 6.74 -0.61 10.44
N GLU A 46 7.84 -1.34 10.64
CA GLU A 46 9.13 -0.76 11.01
C GLU A 46 9.72 0.04 9.86
N ILE A 47 9.66 -0.49 8.62
CA ILE A 47 10.03 0.24 7.40
C ILE A 47 9.24 1.55 7.31
N GLU A 48 7.92 1.50 7.49
CA GLU A 48 7.06 2.69 7.40
C GLU A 48 7.39 3.75 8.46
N LYS A 49 7.65 3.30 9.70
CA LYS A 49 8.04 4.20 10.81
C LYS A 49 9.42 4.81 10.57
N GLY A 50 10.40 3.99 10.21
CA GLY A 50 11.77 4.42 9.91
C GLY A 50 11.80 5.42 8.77
N SER A 51 11.16 5.09 7.65
CA SER A 51 11.04 5.96 6.47
C SER A 51 10.36 7.29 6.80
N LYS A 52 9.29 7.27 7.61
CA LYS A 52 8.60 8.50 8.07
C LYS A 52 9.51 9.39 8.91
N GLN A 53 10.34 8.82 9.78
CA GLN A 53 11.28 9.56 10.62
C GLN A 53 12.43 10.13 9.78
N LEU A 54 13.02 9.32 8.89
CA LEU A 54 14.12 9.73 8.03
C LEU A 54 13.69 10.85 7.09
N ALA A 55 12.55 10.71 6.41
CA ALA A 55 12.01 11.76 5.54
C ALA A 55 11.75 13.08 6.31
N LYS A 56 11.36 13.01 7.59
CA LYS A 56 11.19 14.20 8.45
C LYS A 56 12.52 14.89 8.76
N LYS A 57 13.60 14.12 8.95
CA LYS A 57 14.95 14.67 9.20
C LYS A 57 15.50 15.33 7.93
N LEU A 58 15.43 14.62 6.80
CA LEU A 58 15.94 15.10 5.51
C LEU A 58 15.21 16.36 5.02
N SER A 59 13.87 16.39 5.09
CA SER A 59 13.08 17.56 4.67
C SER A 59 13.33 18.82 5.50
N LYS A 60 13.83 18.70 6.74
CA LYS A 60 14.24 19.84 7.56
C LYS A 60 15.60 20.40 7.15
N GLN A 61 16.51 19.53 6.73
CA GLN A 61 17.87 19.90 6.33
C GLN A 61 17.96 20.38 4.88
N LEU A 62 16.94 20.11 4.05
CA LEU A 62 16.82 20.65 2.70
C LEU A 62 16.89 22.18 2.69
N LYS A 63 18.04 22.68 2.22
CA LYS A 63 18.28 24.08 1.90
C LYS A 63 17.64 24.36 0.54
N ILE A 64 16.60 25.18 0.53
CA ILE A 64 15.93 25.61 -0.70
C ILE A 64 16.41 27.03 -1.00
N ASN A 65 17.04 27.21 -2.16
CA ASN A 65 17.55 28.51 -2.60
C ASN A 65 16.37 29.45 -2.89
N LYS A 66 16.24 30.48 -2.04
CA LYS A 66 15.13 31.44 -2.11
C LYS A 66 15.19 32.31 -3.36
N SER A 67 16.40 32.71 -3.77
CA SER A 67 16.65 33.50 -4.97
C SER A 67 16.15 32.82 -6.24
N ALA A 68 16.35 31.50 -6.36
CA ALA A 68 15.85 30.71 -7.47
C ALA A 68 14.31 30.64 -7.50
N MET A 69 13.64 30.74 -6.34
CA MET A 69 12.17 30.75 -6.27
C MET A 69 11.57 32.13 -6.54
N GLU A 70 12.31 33.22 -6.34
CA GLU A 70 11.84 34.59 -6.63
C GLU A 70 11.91 34.89 -8.12
N ALA A 71 12.98 34.44 -8.81
CA ALA A 71 13.17 34.64 -10.25
C ALA A 71 12.12 33.90 -11.12
N GLY A 72 11.53 32.82 -10.61
CA GLY A 72 10.50 32.05 -11.32
C GLY A 72 9.05 32.50 -11.06
N ASN A 73 8.83 33.57 -10.29
CA ASN A 73 7.47 34.04 -9.94
C ASN A 73 7.00 35.25 -10.78
N GLU A 74 7.77 35.68 -11.79
CA GLU A 74 7.38 36.78 -12.68
C GLU A 74 6.70 36.32 -13.98
N THR A 75 6.62 35.01 -14.23
CA THR A 75 5.95 34.44 -15.41
C THR A 75 4.66 33.73 -15.02
N GLU A 76 3.55 34.43 -15.29
CA GLU A 76 2.23 33.94 -15.68
C GLU A 76 1.60 32.78 -14.87
N VAL A 77 0.63 33.15 -14.02
CA VAL A 77 -0.55 32.29 -13.77
C VAL A 77 -1.76 32.99 -14.39
N THR A 78 -1.76 33.07 -15.72
CA THR A 78 -2.97 33.24 -16.51
C THR A 78 -3.47 31.85 -16.90
N ASN A 79 -4.66 31.51 -16.38
CA ASN A 79 -5.65 30.61 -16.95
C ASN A 79 -5.17 29.39 -17.75
N SER A 80 -5.39 28.19 -17.20
CA SER A 80 -6.26 27.22 -17.89
C SER A 80 -6.83 26.19 -16.91
N LEU A 81 -7.98 26.55 -16.33
CA LEU A 81 -9.02 25.57 -16.04
C LEU A 81 -9.76 25.35 -17.36
N GLU A 82 -9.36 24.34 -18.13
CA GLU A 82 -10.19 23.84 -19.23
C GLU A 82 -10.77 22.48 -18.84
N THR A 83 -11.97 22.61 -18.29
CA THR A 83 -13.00 21.58 -18.13
C THR A 83 -13.43 21.01 -19.48
N LEU A 84 -13.59 19.67 -19.48
CA LEU A 84 -14.53 18.85 -20.28
C LEU A 84 -14.10 18.39 -21.68
N LYS A 85 -13.84 17.07 -21.79
CA LYS A 85 -14.81 16.13 -22.41
C LYS A 85 -14.45 14.66 -22.11
N PRO A 86 -15.33 13.87 -21.46
CA PRO A 86 -15.24 12.42 -21.45
C PRO A 86 -15.78 11.86 -22.78
N ALA A 87 -14.93 11.18 -23.55
CA ALA A 87 -15.35 10.45 -24.73
C ALA A 87 -16.01 9.12 -24.32
N THR A 88 -17.34 9.18 -24.28
CA THR A 88 -18.34 8.20 -24.73
C THR A 88 -17.92 6.73 -24.90
N ALA A 89 -18.51 5.91 -24.02
CA ALA A 89 -19.00 4.55 -24.19
C ALA A 89 -18.73 3.80 -25.51
N ARG A 90 -18.09 2.62 -25.40
CA ARG A 90 -18.31 1.47 -26.28
C ARG A 90 -18.37 0.15 -25.50
N LYS A 91 -19.59 -0.29 -25.21
CA LYS A 91 -20.03 -1.70 -25.29
C LYS A 91 -21.29 -1.67 -26.20
N PRO A 92 -21.69 -2.74 -26.92
CA PRO A 92 -21.39 -4.16 -26.69
C PRO A 92 -21.08 -4.96 -27.99
N ARG A 93 -20.60 -6.21 -27.87
CA ARG A 93 -21.17 -7.33 -28.66
C ARG A 93 -20.76 -8.70 -28.14
N THR A 94 -21.78 -9.42 -27.71
CA THR A 94 -21.91 -10.87 -27.59
C THR A 94 -21.78 -11.53 -28.97
N THR A 95 -20.99 -12.59 -29.07
CA THR A 95 -21.20 -13.68 -30.03
C THR A 95 -21.12 -15.00 -29.28
N THR A 96 -22.31 -15.53 -29.03
CA THR A 96 -22.61 -16.91 -28.68
C THR A 96 -22.19 -17.80 -29.86
N SER A 97 -21.34 -18.80 -29.62
CA SER A 97 -21.41 -20.07 -30.35
C SER A 97 -21.54 -21.19 -29.33
N ARG A 98 -22.74 -21.76 -29.35
CA ARG A 98 -23.23 -22.97 -28.69
C ARG A 98 -22.59 -24.20 -29.34
N GLU A 99 -22.76 -25.35 -28.65
CA GLU A 99 -22.78 -26.74 -29.15
C GLU A 99 -21.63 -27.60 -28.55
N ALA A 100 -21.84 -28.70 -27.83
CA ALA A 100 -23.01 -29.33 -27.21
C ALA A 100 -22.53 -30.27 -26.07
N GLU A 101 -23.44 -30.49 -25.12
CA GLU A 101 -23.58 -31.56 -24.10
C GLU A 101 -23.26 -33.02 -24.56
N PRO A 102 -23.35 -34.10 -23.73
CA PRO A 102 -23.77 -34.19 -22.31
C PRO A 102 -23.03 -35.22 -21.41
N ALA A 103 -23.41 -35.20 -20.12
CA ALA A 103 -23.45 -36.32 -19.15
C ALA A 103 -22.08 -36.83 -18.60
N GLN A 104 -21.89 -37.21 -17.33
CA GLN A 104 -22.78 -37.96 -16.43
C GLN A 104 -22.52 -37.64 -14.95
N ARG A 105 -23.62 -37.65 -14.21
CA ARG A 105 -23.78 -38.07 -12.80
C ARG A 105 -22.62 -38.91 -12.25
N ARG A 106 -22.23 -38.62 -11.00
CA ARG A 106 -22.23 -39.66 -9.95
C ARG A 106 -22.28 -39.08 -8.54
N ARG A 107 -23.44 -39.30 -7.90
CA ARG A 107 -23.58 -39.39 -6.45
C ARG A 107 -22.79 -40.61 -5.99
N THR A 108 -22.02 -40.49 -4.93
CA THR A 108 -21.82 -41.60 -3.98
C THR A 108 -22.09 -41.09 -2.58
N LYS A 109 -23.08 -41.72 -1.97
CA LYS A 109 -23.46 -41.57 -0.57
C LYS A 109 -22.36 -42.18 0.32
N SER A 110 -22.24 -41.62 1.52
CA SER A 110 -22.18 -42.36 2.79
C SER A 110 -21.10 -43.42 2.97
N THR A 111 -20.12 -43.13 3.83
CA THR A 111 -19.75 -44.10 4.87
C THR A 111 -19.39 -43.37 6.17
N SER A 112 -20.00 -43.87 7.23
CA SER A 112 -19.77 -43.61 8.65
C SER A 112 -18.29 -43.67 9.07
N ILE A 113 -17.94 -42.94 10.13
CA ILE A 113 -17.40 -43.53 11.36
C ILE A 113 -17.88 -42.69 12.55
N VAL A 114 -18.73 -43.31 13.35
CA VAL A 114 -19.03 -43.02 14.75
C VAL A 114 -18.23 -44.04 15.57
N LYS A 115 -17.66 -43.57 16.70
CA LYS A 115 -17.06 -44.27 17.87
C LYS A 115 -15.67 -43.66 18.15
N GLN A 116 -15.27 -43.32 19.37
CA GLN A 116 -15.74 -43.80 20.65
C GLN A 116 -15.30 -42.85 21.77
N VAL A 117 -16.21 -42.66 22.72
CA VAL A 117 -16.00 -42.24 24.11
C VAL A 117 -15.02 -43.20 24.81
N VAL A 118 -14.15 -42.67 25.69
CA VAL A 118 -13.69 -43.21 27.01
C VAL A 118 -12.59 -42.23 27.50
N ALA A 119 -12.89 -41.27 28.36
CA ALA A 119 -12.92 -41.34 29.82
C ALA A 119 -11.58 -41.68 30.51
N LYS A 120 -11.29 -40.87 31.54
CA LYS A 120 -10.58 -41.18 32.81
C LYS A 120 -9.09 -40.77 32.96
N LYS A 121 -8.92 -39.70 33.75
CA LYS A 121 -7.86 -39.43 34.77
C LYS A 121 -7.41 -40.72 35.49
N PRO A 122 -6.17 -40.82 36.03
CA PRO A 122 -5.80 -40.10 37.26
C PRO A 122 -4.32 -39.66 37.39
N ALA A 123 -4.03 -39.04 38.54
CA ALA A 123 -2.82 -38.32 38.96
C ALA A 123 -1.52 -39.14 39.04
N PRO A 124 -0.35 -38.47 39.16
CA PRO A 124 0.80 -39.02 39.85
C PRO A 124 0.83 -38.55 41.32
N GLU A 125 0.44 -39.42 42.24
CA GLU A 125 1.05 -39.50 43.58
C GLU A 125 2.17 -40.53 43.50
N SER A 126 3.38 -40.14 43.87
CA SER A 126 4.36 -41.04 44.48
C SER A 126 5.36 -40.21 45.28
N ASP A 127 5.04 -40.07 46.56
CA ASP A 127 6.02 -40.05 47.63
C ASP A 127 6.91 -41.31 47.59
N LEU A 128 8.07 -41.21 48.27
CA LEU A 128 9.02 -42.27 48.68
C LEU A 128 10.18 -42.59 47.70
N ASN A 129 11.29 -41.87 47.86
CA ASN A 129 12.46 -42.38 48.60
C ASN A 129 13.36 -41.23 49.06
#